data_AF-A0AAE0JYJ9-F1
#
_entry.id   AF-A0AAE0JYJ9-F1
#
_cell.length_a   1.000
_cell.length_b   1.000
_cell.length_c   1.000
_cell.angle_alpha   90.00
_cell.angle_beta   90.00
_cell.angle_gamma   90.00
#
_symmetry.space_group_name_H-M   'P 1'
#
loop_
_entity.id
_entity.type
_entity.pdbx_description
1 polymer ?
#
loop_
_entity_poly.entity_id
_entity_poly.type
_entity_poly.pdbx_seq_one_letter_code
_entity_poly.pdbx_strand_id
1 'polypeptide(L)'
;MSSDVATRAFVKAEIETLRVDTRAFVKAEIDAFRTETNTRFERIEADVHQLKADVHQLKADVRELKTDVGEIKITMGEMQVTMRQIEVRARNGKLKNPTARIRPIPIFIQGRGAQEPDPAYFPKYANQLYGLRKPQDKRDYQMLAYLSTFYDIQQEAADASESGENVPVDPDRAVELLEEILGLDEDNFVEFRTRAQRFAHQGPAAAEKRDRPATGSSGEQPQLHRRRLQSPSDGSTVPFTKTPSRAYDGSPTVPFTETPSRAAPERLSNIRTVAALPRRPSTTIPDSEETASS
;
A
#
# COMPACT_ATOMS: atom_id res chain seq x y z
N MET A 1 16.09 67.93 84.04
CA MET A 1 17.16 67.31 83.24
C MET A 1 17.21 65.78 83.37
N SER A 2 16.99 65.18 84.54
CA SER A 2 17.09 63.71 84.73
C SER A 2 16.02 62.89 83.98
N SER A 3 14.76 63.35 83.93
CA SER A 3 13.65 62.62 83.28
C SER A 3 13.77 62.49 81.75
N ASP A 4 14.31 63.51 81.07
CA ASP A 4 14.45 63.55 79.61
C ASP A 4 15.59 62.66 79.08
N VAL A 5 16.62 62.47 79.90
CA VAL A 5 17.71 61.53 79.61
C VAL A 5 17.23 60.09 79.73
N ALA A 6 16.37 59.78 80.70
CA ALA A 6 15.80 58.45 80.90
C ALA A 6 14.83 58.05 79.77
N THR A 7 13.96 58.96 79.33
CA THR A 7 13.04 58.71 78.20
C THR A 7 13.81 58.52 76.89
N ARG A 8 14.83 59.33 76.62
CA ARG A 8 15.68 59.17 75.44
C ARG A 8 16.46 57.85 75.45
N ALA A 9 16.94 57.41 76.62
CA ALA A 9 17.62 56.13 76.76
C ALA A 9 16.67 54.95 76.52
N PHE A 10 15.42 55.04 77.01
CA PHE A 10 14.37 54.04 76.76
C PHE A 10 14.02 53.94 75.27
N VAL A 11 13.72 55.06 74.62
CA VAL A 11 13.40 55.09 73.17
C VAL A 11 14.57 54.56 72.34
N LYS A 12 15.82 54.87 72.72
CA LYS A 12 17.00 54.33 72.05
C LYS A 12 17.08 52.80 72.20
N ALA A 13 16.79 52.26 73.38
CA ALA A 13 16.77 50.82 73.59
C ALA A 13 15.69 50.14 72.75
N GLU A 14 14.48 50.73 72.70
CA GLU A 14 13.36 50.20 71.90
C GLU A 14 13.64 50.26 70.39
N ILE A 15 14.30 51.31 69.90
CA ILE A 15 14.75 51.39 68.51
C ILE A 15 15.78 50.30 68.21
N GLU A 16 16.72 50.03 69.11
CA GLU A 16 17.70 48.96 68.92
C GLU A 16 17.03 47.58 68.95
N THR A 17 16.06 47.34 69.84
CA THR A 17 15.31 46.08 69.81
C THR A 17 14.52 45.93 68.51
N LEU A 18 13.80 46.97 68.06
CA LEU A 18 13.05 46.95 66.80
C LEU A 18 13.97 46.70 65.59
N ARG A 19 15.18 47.27 65.57
CA ARG A 19 16.16 47.02 64.51
C ARG A 19 16.62 45.58 64.49
N VAL A 20 16.88 44.99 65.66
CA VAL A 20 17.28 43.59 65.77
C VAL A 20 16.15 42.66 65.34
N ASP A 21 14.93 42.92 65.81
CA ASP A 21 13.74 42.09 65.51
C ASP A 21 13.39 42.14 64.03
N THR A 22 13.35 43.35 63.44
CA THR A 22 13.08 43.51 61.99
C THR A 22 14.16 42.85 61.14
N ARG A 23 15.44 42.97 61.53
CA ARG A 23 16.53 42.27 60.83
C ARG A 23 16.41 40.76 60.94
N ALA A 24 16.07 40.25 62.12
CA ALA A 24 15.90 38.81 62.35
C ALA A 24 14.71 38.26 61.56
N PHE A 25 13.59 38.99 61.56
CA PHE A 25 12.38 38.65 60.82
C PHE A 25 12.63 38.61 59.31
N VAL A 26 13.17 39.70 58.74
CA VAL A 26 13.44 39.77 57.28
C VAL A 26 14.45 38.71 56.87
N LYS A 27 15.47 38.44 57.69
CA LYS A 27 16.42 37.36 57.42
C LYS A 27 15.72 36.00 57.38
N ALA A 28 14.84 35.72 58.35
CA ALA A 28 14.10 34.46 58.40
C ALA A 28 13.17 34.29 57.19
N GLU A 29 12.47 35.35 56.77
CA GLU A 29 11.62 35.30 55.56
C GLU A 29 12.44 35.08 54.28
N ILE A 30 13.58 35.75 54.12
CA ILE A 30 14.47 35.56 52.97
C ILE A 30 15.01 34.14 52.95
N ASP A 31 15.45 33.61 54.09
CA ASP A 31 15.94 32.23 54.20
C ASP A 31 14.82 31.22 53.87
N ALA A 32 13.60 31.45 54.34
CA ALA A 32 12.43 30.62 54.04
C ALA A 32 12.02 30.67 52.55
N PHE A 33 12.00 31.85 51.94
CA PHE A 33 11.73 31.98 50.51
C PHE A 33 12.80 31.31 49.67
N ARG A 34 14.08 31.45 50.06
CA ARG A 34 15.20 30.80 49.39
C ARG A 34 15.10 29.27 49.46
N THR A 35 14.73 28.71 50.60
CA THR A 35 14.55 27.25 50.71
C THR A 35 13.38 26.77 49.87
N GLU A 36 12.23 27.44 49.92
CA GLU A 36 11.07 27.06 49.11
C GLU A 36 11.37 27.12 47.60
N THR A 37 11.98 28.22 47.14
CA THR A 37 12.35 28.37 45.73
C THR A 37 13.34 27.31 45.28
N ASN A 38 14.39 27.03 46.05
CA ASN A 38 15.34 25.96 45.73
C ASN A 38 14.66 24.60 45.64
N THR A 39 13.80 24.24 46.60
CA THR A 39 13.05 22.97 46.56
C THR A 39 12.12 22.88 45.35
N ARG A 40 11.47 23.98 44.96
CA ARG A 40 10.66 24.01 43.74
C ARG A 40 11.53 23.83 42.48
N PHE A 41 12.69 24.47 42.42
CA PHE A 41 13.63 24.31 41.31
C PHE A 41 14.13 22.86 41.19
N GLU A 42 14.53 22.23 42.30
CA GLU A 42 14.95 20.83 42.32
C GLU A 42 13.84 19.88 41.81
N ARG A 43 12.58 20.13 42.19
CA ARG A 43 11.43 19.37 41.68
C ARG A 43 11.26 19.56 40.17
N ILE A 44 11.32 20.79 39.68
CA ILE A 44 11.19 21.07 38.24
C ILE A 44 12.33 20.41 37.46
N GLU A 45 13.56 20.45 37.99
CA GLU A 45 14.69 19.76 37.36
C GLU A 45 14.44 18.25 37.27
N ALA A 46 13.97 17.63 38.36
CA ALA A 46 13.60 16.21 38.35
C ALA A 46 12.49 15.90 37.34
N ASP A 47 11.43 16.70 37.30
CA ASP A 47 10.32 16.54 36.34
C ASP A 47 10.80 16.70 34.89
N VAL A 48 11.69 17.66 34.62
CA VAL A 48 12.29 17.86 33.29
C VAL A 48 13.19 16.69 32.90
N HIS A 49 13.94 16.13 33.84
CA HIS A 49 14.76 14.94 33.60
C HIS A 49 13.89 13.72 33.28
N GLN A 50 12.81 13.51 34.02
CA GLN A 50 11.85 12.43 33.75
C GLN A 50 11.18 12.63 32.38
N LEU A 51 10.70 13.84 32.07
CA LEU A 51 10.07 14.13 30.79
C LEU A 51 11.02 13.89 29.61
N LYS A 52 12.31 14.20 29.76
CA LYS A 52 13.31 13.85 28.74
C LYS A 52 13.41 12.34 28.53
N ALA A 53 13.45 11.57 29.60
CA ALA A 53 13.49 10.11 29.53
C ALA A 53 12.24 9.55 28.83
N ASP A 54 11.05 10.01 29.23
CA ASP A 54 9.78 9.59 28.63
C ASP A 54 9.71 9.92 27.13
N VAL A 55 10.17 11.12 26.73
CA VAL A 55 10.24 11.52 25.32
C VAL A 55 11.26 10.67 24.54
N HIS A 56 12.36 10.26 25.17
CA HIS A 56 13.31 9.34 24.54
C HIS A 56 12.71 7.95 24.33
N GLN A 57 11.98 7.43 25.31
CA GLN A 57 11.27 6.15 25.20
C GLN A 57 10.19 6.22 24.12
N LEU A 58 9.35 7.25 24.13
CA LEU A 58 8.30 7.44 23.12
C LEU A 58 8.87 7.50 21.70
N LYS A 59 10.04 8.11 21.51
CA LYS A 59 10.73 8.12 20.21
C LYS A 59 11.22 6.73 19.80
N ALA A 60 11.58 5.87 20.74
CA ALA A 60 11.95 4.49 20.44
C ALA A 60 10.71 3.69 20.03
N ASP A 61 9.64 3.76 20.83
CA ASP A 61 8.37 3.06 20.58
C ASP A 61 7.78 3.44 19.21
N VAL A 62 7.83 4.73 18.83
CA VAL A 62 7.34 5.19 17.52
C VAL A 62 8.19 4.65 16.36
N ARG A 63 9.50 4.44 16.55
CA ARG A 63 10.35 3.83 15.51
C ARG A 63 10.03 2.36 15.34
N GLU A 64 9.84 1.63 16.44
CA GLU A 64 9.44 0.23 16.43
C GLU A 64 8.08 0.06 15.74
N LEU A 65 7.08 0.85 16.15
CA LEU A 65 5.75 0.83 15.53
C LEU A 65 5.80 1.10 14.01
N LYS A 66 6.71 1.97 13.55
CA LYS A 66 6.89 2.24 12.12
C LYS A 66 7.44 1.02 11.37
N THR A 67 8.32 0.26 12.00
CA THR A 67 8.84 -1.01 11.46
C THR A 67 7.73 -2.04 11.37
N ASP A 68 7.00 -2.27 12.47
CA ASP A 68 5.90 -3.24 12.54
C ASP A 68 4.82 -2.95 11.49
N VAL A 69 4.41 -1.68 11.36
CA VAL A 69 3.43 -1.27 10.34
C VAL A 69 3.99 -1.46 8.92
N GLY A 70 5.30 -1.34 8.73
CA GLY A 70 5.98 -1.66 7.47
C GLY A 70 5.87 -3.14 7.12
N GLU A 71 6.17 -4.01 8.08
CA GLU A 71 6.09 -5.47 7.92
C GLU A 71 4.65 -5.92 7.65
N ILE A 72 3.68 -5.42 8.42
CA ILE A 72 2.25 -5.72 8.22
C ILE A 72 1.80 -5.38 6.79
N LYS A 73 2.26 -4.26 6.23
CA LYS A 73 1.92 -3.87 4.85
C LYS A 73 2.46 -4.86 3.82
N ILE A 74 3.67 -5.37 4.04
CA ILE A 74 4.29 -6.38 3.16
C ILE A 74 3.49 -7.67 3.23
N THR A 75 3.25 -8.20 4.44
CA THR A 75 2.48 -9.43 4.65
C THR A 75 1.05 -9.32 4.11
N MET A 76 0.39 -8.17 4.28
CA MET A 76 -0.95 -7.94 3.71
C MET A 76 -0.92 -7.95 2.18
N GLY A 77 0.11 -7.35 1.57
CA GLY A 77 0.30 -7.38 0.11
C GLY A 77 0.53 -8.79 -0.41
N GLU A 78 1.36 -9.57 0.27
CA GLU A 78 1.60 -10.99 -0.03
C GLU A 78 0.29 -11.79 0.05
N MET A 79 -0.47 -11.63 1.13
CA MET A 79 -1.75 -12.33 1.32
C MET A 79 -2.80 -11.96 0.27
N GLN A 80 -2.87 -10.69 -0.15
CA GLN A 80 -3.77 -10.28 -1.23
C GLN A 80 -3.41 -10.96 -2.55
N VAL A 81 -2.11 -11.08 -2.85
CA VAL A 81 -1.65 -11.80 -4.04
C VAL A 81 -1.97 -13.28 -3.94
N THR A 82 -1.64 -13.95 -2.84
CA THR A 82 -1.93 -15.40 -2.68
C THR A 82 -3.42 -15.71 -2.80
N MET A 83 -4.28 -14.87 -2.23
CA MET A 83 -5.73 -15.00 -2.41
C MET A 83 -6.16 -14.90 -3.88
N ARG A 84 -5.60 -13.92 -4.61
CA ARG A 84 -5.86 -13.74 -6.04
C ARG A 84 -5.31 -14.91 -6.88
N GLN A 85 -4.15 -15.45 -6.51
CA GLN A 85 -3.58 -16.64 -7.13
C GLN A 85 -4.52 -17.84 -6.98
N ILE A 86 -5.04 -18.09 -5.76
CA ILE A 86 -5.98 -19.17 -5.47
C ILE A 86 -7.26 -19.01 -6.28
N GLU A 87 -7.86 -17.82 -6.33
CA GLU A 87 -9.07 -17.54 -7.10
C GLU A 87 -8.86 -17.81 -8.60
N VAL A 88 -7.75 -17.32 -9.16
CA VAL A 88 -7.41 -17.50 -10.57
C VAL A 88 -7.13 -18.95 -10.88
N ARG A 89 -6.35 -19.66 -10.05
CA ARG A 89 -6.05 -21.09 -10.21
C ARG A 89 -7.32 -21.93 -10.21
N ALA A 90 -8.21 -21.68 -9.24
CA ALA A 90 -9.50 -22.37 -9.15
C ALA A 90 -10.43 -22.08 -10.33
N ARG A 91 -10.35 -20.89 -10.94
CA ARG A 91 -11.10 -20.54 -12.15
C ARG A 91 -10.51 -21.21 -13.39
N ASN A 92 -9.19 -21.14 -13.55
CA ASN A 92 -8.47 -21.71 -14.69
C ASN A 92 -8.66 -23.23 -14.73
N GLY A 93 -8.65 -23.91 -13.58
CA GLY A 93 -8.85 -25.36 -13.51
C GLY A 93 -10.27 -25.83 -13.88
N LYS A 94 -11.23 -24.90 -13.95
CA LYS A 94 -12.60 -25.19 -14.43
C LYS A 94 -12.75 -24.97 -15.93
N LEU A 95 -11.70 -24.52 -16.63
CA LEU A 95 -11.74 -24.29 -18.07
C LEU A 95 -11.77 -25.63 -18.81
N LYS A 96 -12.79 -25.82 -19.63
CA LYS A 96 -12.91 -26.99 -20.53
C LYS A 96 -12.77 -26.62 -22.00
N ASN A 97 -13.14 -25.39 -22.36
CA ASN A 97 -13.03 -24.91 -23.72
C ASN A 97 -11.59 -24.45 -24.01
N PRO A 98 -10.89 -25.04 -25.00
CA PRO A 98 -9.51 -24.65 -25.34
C PRO A 98 -9.35 -23.20 -25.81
N THR A 99 -10.43 -22.57 -26.29
CA THR A 99 -10.44 -21.16 -26.74
C THR A 99 -10.89 -20.19 -25.65
N ALA A 100 -11.21 -20.68 -24.44
CA ALA A 100 -11.53 -19.81 -23.33
C ALA A 100 -10.28 -19.10 -22.80
N ARG A 101 -10.47 -17.87 -22.30
CA ARG A 101 -9.36 -17.02 -21.85
C ARG A 101 -8.79 -17.48 -20.51
N ILE A 102 -7.50 -17.79 -20.52
CA ILE A 102 -6.71 -18.04 -19.32
C ILE A 102 -6.51 -16.70 -18.59
N ARG A 103 -6.70 -16.67 -17.27
CA ARG A 103 -6.33 -15.50 -16.47
C ARG A 103 -4.89 -15.66 -15.97
N PRO A 104 -4.07 -14.60 -16.05
CA PRO A 104 -2.71 -14.63 -15.52
C PRO A 104 -2.73 -14.70 -14.01
N ILE A 105 -1.75 -15.40 -13.46
CA ILE A 105 -1.52 -15.48 -12.02
C ILE A 105 -0.45 -14.44 -11.66
N PRO A 106 -0.75 -13.48 -10.76
CA PRO A 106 0.21 -12.47 -10.35
C PRO A 106 1.27 -13.04 -9.41
N ILE A 107 2.47 -12.47 -9.43
CA ILE A 107 3.54 -12.73 -8.47
C ILE A 107 3.65 -11.54 -7.51
N PHE A 108 4.12 -11.78 -6.29
CA PHE A 108 4.44 -10.70 -5.36
C PHE A 108 5.95 -10.49 -5.33
N ILE A 109 6.39 -9.26 -5.62
CA ILE A 109 7.79 -8.86 -5.49
C ILE A 109 7.87 -7.82 -4.38
N GLN A 110 8.66 -8.11 -3.34
CA GLN A 110 8.89 -7.17 -2.25
C GLN A 110 9.37 -5.81 -2.79
N GLY A 111 8.74 -4.73 -2.36
CA GLY A 111 9.02 -3.36 -2.81
C GLY A 111 8.35 -2.93 -4.13
N ARG A 112 7.92 -3.86 -5.00
CA ARG A 112 7.11 -3.54 -6.20
C ARG A 112 5.62 -3.89 -6.05
N GLY A 113 5.29 -4.81 -5.14
CA GLY A 113 3.94 -5.29 -4.91
C GLY A 113 3.52 -6.39 -5.89
N ALA A 114 2.20 -6.48 -6.13
CA ALA A 114 1.63 -7.44 -7.06
C ALA A 114 1.99 -7.08 -8.51
N GLN A 115 2.66 -8.01 -9.20
CA GLN A 115 3.01 -7.88 -10.60
C GLN A 115 2.27 -8.92 -11.43
N GLU A 116 1.61 -8.48 -12.50
CA GLU A 116 1.05 -9.35 -13.52
C GLU A 116 2.04 -9.51 -14.68
N PRO A 117 2.03 -10.68 -15.37
CA PRO A 117 2.82 -10.87 -16.57
C PRO A 117 2.35 -9.96 -17.69
N ASP A 118 3.26 -9.61 -18.60
CA ASP A 118 2.98 -8.79 -19.77
C ASP A 118 1.94 -9.50 -20.68
N PRO A 119 0.78 -8.88 -20.96
CA PRO A 119 -0.25 -9.45 -21.82
C PRO A 119 0.21 -9.79 -23.25
N ALA A 120 1.31 -9.19 -23.73
CA ALA A 120 1.89 -9.47 -25.05
C ALA A 120 2.58 -10.84 -25.11
N TYR A 121 3.15 -11.27 -23.98
CA TYR A 121 3.91 -12.50 -23.79
C TYR A 121 3.19 -13.50 -22.87
N PHE A 122 1.86 -13.35 -22.73
CA PHE A 122 1.04 -14.28 -21.97
C PHE A 122 0.10 -15.07 -22.89
N PRO A 123 0.01 -16.42 -22.75
CA PRO A 123 -0.85 -17.24 -23.58
C PRO A 123 -2.31 -16.96 -23.24
N LYS A 124 -3.08 -16.50 -24.23
CA LYS A 124 -4.49 -16.10 -24.01
C LYS A 124 -5.39 -17.31 -23.82
N TYR A 125 -5.04 -18.45 -24.41
CA TYR A 125 -5.90 -19.61 -24.57
C TYR A 125 -5.09 -20.90 -24.35
N ALA A 126 -5.75 -22.00 -23.99
CA ALA A 126 -5.09 -23.27 -23.72
C ALA A 126 -4.38 -23.82 -24.96
N ASN A 127 -4.98 -23.69 -26.15
CA ASN A 127 -4.33 -24.11 -27.39
C ASN A 127 -3.00 -23.39 -27.65
N GLN A 128 -2.89 -22.12 -27.25
CA GLN A 128 -1.67 -21.35 -27.37
C GLN A 128 -0.62 -21.83 -26.36
N LEU A 129 -1.02 -22.09 -25.10
CA LEU A 129 -0.12 -22.60 -24.07
C LEU A 129 0.44 -23.99 -24.44
N TYR A 130 -0.42 -24.97 -24.73
CA TYR A 130 0.02 -26.32 -25.06
C TYR A 130 0.75 -26.39 -26.41
N GLY A 131 0.54 -25.42 -27.31
CA GLY A 131 1.34 -25.25 -28.52
C GLY A 131 2.83 -24.93 -28.24
N LEU A 132 3.14 -24.35 -27.07
CA LEU A 132 4.53 -24.02 -26.70
C LEU A 132 5.38 -25.23 -26.33
N ARG A 133 4.79 -26.42 -26.23
CA ARG A 133 5.54 -27.68 -26.18
C ARG A 133 6.38 -27.87 -27.45
N LYS A 134 5.86 -27.39 -28.58
CA LYS A 134 6.53 -27.46 -29.88
C LYS A 134 6.52 -26.08 -30.54
N PRO A 135 7.34 -25.14 -30.04
CA PRO A 135 7.36 -23.76 -30.53
C PRO A 135 7.68 -23.74 -32.03
N GLN A 136 6.88 -23.03 -32.81
CA GLN A 136 7.03 -22.96 -34.27
C GLN A 136 7.64 -21.61 -34.70
N ASP A 137 7.19 -20.54 -34.05
CA ASP A 137 7.59 -19.19 -34.38
C ASP A 137 8.61 -18.63 -33.39
N LYS A 138 9.41 -17.65 -33.83
CA LYS A 138 10.27 -16.85 -32.93
C LYS A 138 9.49 -16.25 -31.76
N ARG A 139 8.22 -15.93 -31.97
CA ARG A 139 7.32 -15.40 -30.94
C ARG A 139 7.07 -16.43 -29.83
N ASP A 140 6.94 -17.71 -30.16
CA ASP A 140 6.68 -18.77 -29.18
C ASP A 140 7.87 -18.94 -28.25
N TYR A 141 9.09 -18.95 -28.80
CA TYR A 141 10.33 -18.96 -28.00
C TYR A 141 10.46 -17.75 -27.09
N GLN A 142 10.15 -16.55 -27.58
CA GLN A 142 10.18 -15.33 -26.76
C GLN A 142 9.15 -15.37 -25.64
N MET A 143 7.93 -15.84 -25.94
CA MET A 143 6.87 -15.98 -24.96
C MET A 143 7.26 -17.00 -23.89
N LEU A 144 7.80 -18.16 -24.27
CA LEU A 144 8.24 -19.18 -23.32
C LEU A 144 9.39 -18.68 -22.44
N ALA A 145 10.39 -18.02 -23.02
CA ALA A 145 11.51 -17.44 -22.27
C ALA A 145 11.04 -16.36 -21.28
N TYR A 146 10.09 -15.51 -21.70
CA TYR A 146 9.48 -14.51 -20.81
C TYR A 146 8.75 -15.17 -19.63
N LEU A 147 7.92 -16.19 -19.90
CA LEU A 147 7.15 -16.87 -18.85
C LEU A 147 8.06 -17.63 -17.89
N SER A 148 9.11 -18.27 -18.40
CA SER A 148 10.11 -18.96 -17.57
C SER A 148 10.80 -17.99 -16.62
N THR A 149 11.24 -16.82 -17.12
CA THR A 149 11.86 -15.79 -16.27
C THR A 149 10.88 -15.12 -15.32
N PHE A 150 9.63 -14.92 -15.72
CA PHE A 150 8.61 -14.29 -14.89
C PHE A 150 8.15 -15.18 -13.73
N TYR A 151 7.91 -16.47 -14.00
CA TYR A 151 7.44 -17.43 -13.00
C TYR A 151 8.57 -18.19 -12.29
N ASP A 152 9.83 -17.79 -12.53
CA ASP A 152 11.03 -18.43 -11.98
C ASP A 152 11.03 -19.96 -12.13
N ILE A 153 10.77 -20.41 -13.37
CA ILE A 153 10.76 -21.83 -13.71
C ILE A 153 12.21 -22.31 -13.74
N GLN A 154 12.67 -22.87 -12.60
CA GLN A 154 14.01 -23.41 -12.42
C GLN A 154 14.23 -24.64 -13.30
N GLN A 155 15.38 -24.70 -13.98
CA GLN A 155 15.85 -25.90 -14.64
C GLN A 155 16.67 -26.68 -13.61
N GLU A 156 16.19 -27.84 -13.14
CA GLU A 156 17.02 -28.76 -12.35
C GLU A 156 18.21 -29.14 -13.23
N ALA A 157 19.37 -28.59 -12.89
CA ALA A 157 20.62 -28.85 -13.59
C ALA A 157 20.94 -30.34 -13.46
N ALA A 158 20.55 -31.13 -14.47
CA ALA A 158 21.16 -32.41 -14.70
C ALA A 158 22.59 -32.14 -15.19
N ASP A 159 23.53 -32.17 -14.24
CA ASP A 159 24.96 -32.40 -14.40
C ASP A 159 25.49 -32.39 -15.85
N ALA A 160 25.83 -31.23 -16.42
CA ALA A 160 26.81 -31.13 -17.51
C ALA A 160 27.16 -29.69 -17.93
N SER A 161 28.45 -29.41 -17.76
CA SER A 161 29.29 -28.56 -18.63
C SER A 161 29.46 -27.08 -18.28
N GLU A 162 30.71 -26.79 -17.92
CA GLU A 162 31.41 -25.51 -17.89
C GLU A 162 31.22 -24.71 -19.20
N SER A 163 30.12 -23.99 -19.32
CA SER A 163 29.98 -22.87 -20.24
C SER A 163 28.78 -22.07 -19.79
N GLY A 164 28.99 -20.80 -19.42
CA GLY A 164 27.95 -19.87 -18.94
C GLY A 164 26.94 -19.46 -20.01
N GLU A 165 26.45 -20.43 -20.78
CA GLU A 165 25.42 -20.27 -21.80
C GLU A 165 24.09 -20.69 -21.18
N ASN A 166 23.10 -19.79 -21.18
CA ASN A 166 21.75 -20.08 -20.72
C ASN A 166 21.21 -21.29 -21.48
N VAL A 167 21.16 -22.44 -20.82
CA VAL A 167 20.60 -23.67 -21.39
C VAL A 167 19.13 -23.38 -21.71
N PRO A 168 18.67 -23.60 -22.95
CA PRO A 168 17.26 -23.43 -23.29
C PRO A 168 16.42 -24.35 -22.40
N VAL A 169 15.45 -23.78 -21.69
CA VAL A 169 14.49 -24.56 -20.90
C VAL A 169 13.78 -25.53 -21.85
N ASP A 170 13.76 -26.82 -21.49
CA ASP A 170 13.02 -27.83 -22.26
C ASP A 170 11.56 -27.38 -22.41
N PRO A 171 11.08 -27.11 -23.64
CA PRO A 171 9.76 -26.55 -23.85
C PRO A 171 8.64 -27.44 -23.31
N ASP A 172 8.81 -28.76 -23.37
CA ASP A 172 7.83 -29.70 -22.85
C ASP A 172 7.69 -29.57 -21.32
N ARG A 173 8.82 -29.58 -20.61
CA ARG A 173 8.86 -29.41 -19.14
C ARG A 173 8.39 -28.03 -18.69
N ALA A 174 8.77 -26.97 -19.42
CA ALA A 174 8.34 -25.61 -19.11
C ALA A 174 6.82 -25.47 -19.18
N VAL A 175 6.18 -26.07 -20.18
CA VAL A 175 4.72 -26.03 -20.32
C VAL A 175 4.03 -26.85 -19.24
N GLU A 176 4.59 -28.00 -18.84
CA GLU A 176 4.08 -28.79 -17.71
C GLU A 176 4.07 -27.99 -16.40
N LEU A 177 5.17 -27.29 -16.10
CA LEU A 177 5.26 -26.43 -14.92
C LEU A 177 4.33 -25.21 -15.04
N LEU A 178 4.19 -24.61 -16.23
CA LEU A 178 3.24 -23.52 -16.47
C LEU A 178 1.79 -23.98 -16.30
N GLU A 179 1.45 -25.20 -16.71
CA GLU A 179 0.14 -25.80 -16.49
C GLU A 179 -0.16 -25.91 -15.00
N GLU A 180 0.79 -26.44 -14.20
CA GLU A 180 0.65 -26.54 -12.75
C GLU A 180 0.47 -25.16 -12.12
N ILE A 181 1.35 -24.21 -12.45
CA ILE A 181 1.35 -22.85 -11.92
C ILE A 181 0.01 -22.18 -12.24
N LEU A 182 -0.39 -22.17 -13.51
CA LEU A 182 -1.63 -21.55 -13.99
C LEU A 182 -2.90 -22.28 -13.53
N GLY A 183 -2.77 -23.47 -12.96
CA GLY A 183 -3.88 -24.30 -12.50
C GLY A 183 -4.73 -24.81 -13.63
N LEU A 184 -4.12 -25.18 -14.75
CA LEU A 184 -4.80 -25.79 -15.88
C LEU A 184 -4.74 -27.32 -15.72
N ASP A 185 -5.58 -27.99 -16.50
CA ASP A 185 -5.68 -29.44 -16.51
C ASP A 185 -5.94 -29.85 -17.96
N GLU A 186 -4.92 -30.45 -18.59
CA GLU A 186 -4.90 -30.84 -20.00
C GLU A 186 -6.06 -31.77 -20.35
N ASP A 187 -6.46 -32.65 -19.42
CA ASP A 187 -7.50 -33.65 -19.64
C ASP A 187 -8.85 -32.99 -19.93
N ASN A 188 -9.17 -31.87 -19.27
CA ASN A 188 -10.40 -31.12 -19.53
C ASN A 188 -10.51 -30.67 -21.01
N PHE A 189 -9.38 -30.30 -21.62
CA PHE A 189 -9.32 -29.84 -23.01
C PHE A 189 -9.31 -31.01 -24.00
N VAL A 190 -8.65 -32.13 -23.64
CA VAL A 190 -8.68 -33.37 -24.42
C VAL A 190 -10.09 -33.95 -24.49
N GLU A 191 -10.79 -34.03 -23.35
CA GLU A 191 -12.18 -34.48 -23.27
C GLU A 191 -13.11 -33.59 -24.12
N PHE A 192 -12.94 -32.27 -24.05
CA PHE A 192 -13.72 -31.33 -24.85
C PHE A 192 -13.55 -31.59 -26.35
N ARG A 193 -12.31 -31.76 -26.83
CA ARG A 193 -12.03 -32.05 -28.25
C ARG A 193 -12.66 -33.37 -28.67
N THR A 194 -12.50 -34.41 -27.86
CA THR A 194 -13.09 -35.73 -28.11
C THR A 194 -14.61 -35.65 -28.19
N ARG A 195 -15.25 -34.91 -27.28
CA ARG A 195 -16.69 -34.70 -27.28
C ARG A 195 -17.14 -33.93 -28.52
N ALA A 196 -16.45 -32.86 -28.87
CA ALA A 196 -16.76 -32.05 -30.05
C ALA A 196 -16.64 -32.85 -31.36
N GLN A 197 -15.61 -33.69 -31.49
CA GLN A 197 -15.45 -34.60 -32.63
C GLN A 197 -16.62 -35.58 -32.75
N ARG A 198 -17.04 -36.20 -31.64
CA ARG A 198 -18.21 -37.11 -31.63
C ARG A 198 -19.48 -36.42 -32.12
N PHE A 199 -19.76 -35.19 -31.68
CA PHE A 199 -20.90 -34.42 -32.16
C PHE A 199 -20.80 -34.03 -33.63
N ALA A 200 -19.60 -33.68 -34.11
CA ALA A 200 -19.39 -33.40 -35.53
C ALA A 200 -19.66 -34.63 -36.40
N HIS A 201 -19.31 -35.84 -35.94
CA HIS A 201 -19.59 -37.09 -36.61
C HIS A 201 -21.06 -37.55 -36.51
N GLN A 202 -21.82 -37.10 -35.50
CA GLN A 202 -23.23 -37.46 -35.32
C GLN A 202 -24.20 -36.69 -36.23
N GLY A 203 -23.75 -35.64 -36.92
CA GLY A 203 -24.61 -34.77 -37.74
C GLY A 203 -25.60 -33.96 -36.89
N PRO A 204 -26.18 -32.87 -37.41
CA PRO A 204 -27.22 -32.14 -36.69
C PRO A 204 -28.40 -33.10 -36.47
N ALA A 205 -28.74 -33.39 -35.21
CA ALA A 205 -29.96 -34.09 -34.88
C ALA A 205 -31.10 -33.41 -35.64
N ALA A 206 -31.80 -34.15 -36.50
CA ALA A 206 -32.92 -33.63 -37.27
C ALA A 206 -33.83 -32.91 -36.28
N ALA A 207 -33.93 -31.58 -36.41
CA ALA A 207 -34.75 -30.77 -35.52
C ALA A 207 -36.15 -31.39 -35.55
N GLU A 208 -36.53 -32.03 -34.45
CA GLU A 208 -37.81 -32.70 -34.31
C GLU A 208 -38.84 -31.60 -34.53
N LYS A 209 -39.43 -31.59 -35.73
CA LYS A 209 -40.45 -30.62 -36.11
C LYS A 209 -41.57 -30.86 -35.11
N ARG A 210 -41.64 -30.00 -34.09
CA ARG A 210 -42.70 -30.01 -33.09
C ARG A 210 -44.02 -29.95 -33.86
N ASP A 211 -44.68 -31.11 -33.96
CA ASP A 211 -45.93 -31.25 -34.69
C ASP A 211 -46.91 -30.20 -34.15
N ARG A 212 -47.31 -29.26 -35.01
CA ARG A 212 -48.47 -28.42 -34.74
C ARG A 212 -49.69 -29.30 -35.02
N PRO A 213 -50.57 -29.57 -34.05
CA PRO A 213 -51.78 -30.32 -34.35
C PRO A 213 -52.68 -29.49 -35.29
N ALA A 214 -53.05 -30.08 -36.41
CA ALA A 214 -54.06 -29.56 -37.32
C ALA A 214 -55.44 -29.95 -36.78
N THR A 215 -56.21 -28.99 -36.26
CA THR A 215 -57.66 -29.13 -36.09
C THR A 215 -58.36 -28.10 -36.96
N GLY A 216 -59.15 -28.60 -37.91
CA GLY A 216 -60.03 -27.79 -38.74
C GLY A 216 -61.29 -27.37 -37.98
N SER A 217 -61.56 -26.07 -38.01
CA SER A 217 -62.87 -25.40 -38.11
C SER A 217 -64.04 -25.93 -37.27
N SER A 218 -64.29 -25.30 -36.11
CA SER A 218 -65.40 -24.34 -35.90
C SER A 218 -65.55 -23.98 -34.41
N GLY A 219 -65.58 -22.68 -34.10
CA GLY A 219 -66.00 -22.15 -32.79
C GLY A 219 -64.88 -21.55 -31.93
N GLU A 220 -64.89 -20.22 -31.82
CA GLU A 220 -64.25 -19.36 -30.80
C GLU A 220 -62.71 -19.27 -30.75
N GLN A 221 -62.19 -18.12 -31.19
CA GLN A 221 -60.79 -17.72 -31.07
C GLN A 221 -60.46 -17.16 -29.67
N PRO A 222 -59.40 -17.64 -28.98
CA PRO A 222 -58.70 -16.83 -27.99
C PRO A 222 -57.54 -16.09 -28.68
N GLN A 223 -57.67 -14.77 -28.81
CA GLN A 223 -56.66 -13.91 -29.39
C GLN A 223 -55.40 -13.81 -28.52
N LEU A 224 -54.34 -14.58 -28.84
CA LEU A 224 -53.01 -14.36 -28.26
C LEU A 224 -52.34 -13.16 -28.93
N HIS A 225 -52.54 -12.00 -28.30
CA HIS A 225 -51.88 -10.74 -28.65
C HIS A 225 -50.36 -10.89 -28.48
N ARG A 226 -49.65 -10.96 -29.60
CA ARG A 226 -48.20 -10.86 -29.67
C ARG A 226 -47.79 -9.48 -29.15
N ARG A 227 -47.39 -9.38 -27.88
CA ARG A 227 -46.86 -8.13 -27.31
C ARG A 227 -45.54 -7.78 -27.99
N ARG A 228 -45.64 -6.93 -29.00
CA ARG A 228 -44.54 -6.15 -29.57
C ARG A 228 -44.11 -5.16 -28.50
N LEU A 229 -42.89 -5.30 -27.96
CA LEU A 229 -42.28 -4.29 -27.09
C LEU A 229 -42.03 -3.04 -27.95
N GLN A 230 -42.99 -2.13 -27.92
CA GLN A 230 -42.82 -0.74 -28.33
C GLN A 230 -42.71 0.08 -27.05
N SER A 231 -41.63 0.85 -26.95
CA SER A 231 -41.42 1.89 -25.94
C SER A 231 -42.28 3.12 -26.23
N PRO A 232 -42.94 3.71 -25.22
CA PRO A 232 -43.37 5.11 -25.27
C PRO A 232 -42.84 5.88 -24.03
N SER A 233 -42.06 6.95 -24.19
CA SER A 233 -42.48 8.34 -24.47
C SER A 233 -43.46 8.92 -23.43
N ASP A 234 -42.88 9.74 -22.55
CA ASP A 234 -43.35 10.83 -21.68
C ASP A 234 -44.84 11.16 -21.45
N GLY A 235 -45.09 11.50 -20.16
CA GLY A 235 -46.09 12.46 -19.65
C GLY A 235 -47.50 11.91 -19.45
N SER A 236 -48.30 12.24 -18.43
CA SER A 236 -48.21 13.13 -17.26
C SER A 236 -49.55 12.98 -16.48
N THR A 237 -49.53 13.27 -15.17
CA THR A 237 -50.67 13.73 -14.33
C THR A 237 -51.58 12.69 -13.62
N VAL A 238 -51.20 12.39 -12.35
CA VAL A 238 -51.88 12.52 -11.01
C VAL A 238 -53.43 12.49 -10.89
N PRO A 239 -54.09 12.41 -9.69
CA PRO A 239 -53.61 12.44 -8.28
C PRO A 239 -54.31 11.48 -7.26
N PHE A 240 -53.73 11.27 -6.06
CA PHE A 240 -54.50 11.24 -4.79
C PHE A 240 -53.61 11.43 -3.52
N THR A 241 -53.63 12.68 -3.00
CA THR A 241 -53.70 13.20 -1.62
C THR A 241 -53.08 12.45 -0.40
N LYS A 242 -52.07 13.06 0.28
CA LYS A 242 -52.05 13.90 1.54
C LYS A 242 -51.85 13.11 2.87
N THR A 243 -50.65 13.08 3.51
CA THR A 243 -50.00 14.02 4.50
C THR A 243 -50.65 14.06 5.90
N PRO A 244 -49.92 14.19 7.05
CA PRO A 244 -48.92 15.25 7.37
C PRO A 244 -47.59 14.73 7.99
N SER A 245 -46.43 15.36 7.72
CA SER A 245 -45.88 16.61 8.27
C SER A 245 -45.54 16.56 9.77
N ARG A 246 -44.24 16.56 10.10
CA ARG A 246 -43.67 17.31 11.22
C ARG A 246 -42.23 17.73 10.92
N ALA A 247 -42.02 19.04 10.94
CA ALA A 247 -40.76 19.75 10.75
C ALA A 247 -39.90 19.81 12.02
N TYR A 248 -38.63 20.15 11.83
CA TYR A 248 -37.65 20.92 12.64
C TYR A 248 -36.26 20.29 12.38
N ASP A 249 -35.43 20.88 11.52
CA ASP A 249 -34.55 22.06 11.70
C ASP A 249 -33.20 21.70 12.35
N GLY A 250 -32.11 22.16 11.73
CA GLY A 250 -30.74 22.00 12.20
C GLY A 250 -29.72 21.58 11.14
N SER A 251 -29.41 22.46 10.19
CA SER A 251 -28.05 22.53 9.61
C SER A 251 -27.14 23.36 10.54
N PRO A 252 -25.80 23.19 10.50
CA PRO A 252 -25.06 23.93 9.48
C PRO A 252 -23.97 23.11 8.76
N THR A 253 -24.07 23.16 7.44
CA THR A 253 -23.04 23.36 6.43
C THR A 253 -21.57 23.53 6.89
N VAL A 254 -20.68 22.69 6.35
CA VAL A 254 -19.37 23.12 5.83
C VAL A 254 -19.18 22.51 4.43
N PRO A 255 -18.97 23.30 3.38
CA PRO A 255 -18.78 22.76 2.03
C PRO A 255 -17.30 22.45 1.77
N PHE A 256 -17.05 21.25 1.29
CA PHE A 256 -15.78 20.85 0.70
C PHE A 256 -15.86 21.07 -0.81
N THR A 257 -15.23 22.13 -1.32
CA THR A 257 -14.71 22.20 -2.69
C THR A 257 -13.69 23.33 -2.78
N GLU A 258 -12.42 23.02 -3.04
CA GLU A 258 -11.61 23.82 -3.96
C GLU A 258 -10.46 22.99 -4.56
N THR A 259 -10.34 23.11 -5.87
CA THR A 259 -9.38 22.51 -6.80
C THR A 259 -7.99 23.15 -6.67
N PRO A 260 -6.92 22.50 -7.16
CA PRO A 260 -5.54 22.93 -6.91
C PRO A 260 -5.12 24.07 -7.86
N SER A 261 -4.79 25.23 -7.29
CA SER A 261 -4.16 26.33 -8.00
C SER A 261 -2.64 26.27 -7.90
N ARG A 262 -2.04 26.11 -9.09
CA ARG A 262 -0.64 26.21 -9.50
C ARG A 262 0.09 27.41 -8.88
N ALA A 263 1.11 27.16 -8.06
CA ALA A 263 2.15 28.13 -7.70
C ALA A 263 3.54 27.55 -8.01
N ALA A 264 4.32 28.30 -8.78
CA ALA A 264 5.65 27.97 -9.28
C ALA A 264 6.73 28.14 -8.18
N PRO A 265 7.87 27.44 -8.25
CA PRO A 265 8.99 27.66 -7.34
C PRO A 265 9.78 28.90 -7.77
N GLU A 266 9.90 29.88 -6.87
CA GLU A 266 10.80 31.02 -7.06
C GLU A 266 12.26 30.58 -7.00
N ARG A 267 12.99 31.00 -8.03
CA ARG A 267 14.44 30.84 -8.19
C ARG A 267 15.15 31.87 -7.32
N LEU A 268 15.92 31.43 -6.33
CA LEU A 268 16.95 32.27 -5.70
C LEU A 268 18.26 32.13 -6.49
N SER A 269 18.35 32.89 -7.57
CA SER A 269 19.61 33.27 -8.21
C SER A 269 19.84 34.75 -7.91
N ASN A 270 20.90 35.08 -7.17
CA ASN A 270 21.66 36.32 -7.36
C ASN A 270 23.03 36.22 -6.66
N ILE A 271 24.05 36.20 -7.50
CA ILE A 271 25.47 36.38 -7.21
C ILE A 271 25.76 37.88 -7.35
N ARG A 272 26.43 38.52 -6.37
CA ARG A 272 27.53 39.47 -6.64
C ARG A 272 28.37 39.81 -5.38
N THR A 273 29.60 39.28 -5.39
CA THR A 273 30.91 39.94 -5.13
C THR A 273 31.09 40.83 -3.90
N VAL A 274 31.99 40.46 -2.97
CA VAL A 274 33.23 41.22 -2.64
C VAL A 274 34.28 40.37 -1.88
N ALA A 275 35.56 40.57 -2.23
CA ALA A 275 36.77 40.55 -1.39
C ALA A 275 37.43 39.21 -0.91
N ALA A 276 38.41 38.79 -1.72
CA ALA A 276 39.75 38.26 -1.40
C ALA A 276 40.12 37.82 0.04
N LEU A 277 40.54 36.55 0.19
CA LEU A 277 41.45 36.08 1.24
C LEU A 277 42.75 35.51 0.62
N PRO A 278 43.92 35.71 1.27
CA PRO A 278 45.21 35.35 0.69
C PRO A 278 45.55 33.86 0.81
N ARG A 279 46.24 33.36 -0.21
CA ARG A 279 46.83 32.02 -0.30
C ARG A 279 47.94 31.85 0.75
N ARG A 280 48.00 30.69 1.42
CA ARG A 280 49.20 30.19 2.11
C ARG A 280 49.79 29.01 1.31
N PRO A 281 51.12 28.91 1.19
CA PRO A 281 51.80 28.00 0.28
C PRO A 281 51.88 26.55 0.80
N SER A 282 51.87 25.63 -0.16
CA SER A 282 52.19 24.21 -0.01
C SER A 282 53.60 24.02 0.52
N THR A 283 53.75 23.26 1.60
CA THR A 283 55.03 22.70 2.01
C THR A 283 55.04 21.22 1.66
N THR A 284 55.82 20.91 0.64
CA THR A 284 56.31 19.59 0.26
C THR A 284 57.11 18.99 1.42
N ILE A 285 56.78 17.76 1.84
CA ILE A 285 57.65 16.93 2.69
C ILE A 285 58.14 15.78 1.80
N PRO A 286 59.46 15.59 1.63
CA PRO A 286 59.99 14.50 0.83
C PRO A 286 60.10 13.20 1.64
N ASP A 287 59.96 12.10 0.90
CA ASP A 287 60.29 10.74 1.29
C ASP A 287 61.69 10.63 1.90
N SER A 288 61.82 9.81 2.93
CA SER A 288 63.07 9.21 3.34
C SER A 288 62.79 7.79 3.80
N GLU A 289 63.15 6.86 2.92
CA GLU A 289 63.48 5.48 3.28
C GLU A 289 64.59 5.49 4.34
N GLU A 290 64.43 4.74 5.44
CA GLU A 290 65.59 4.16 6.11
C GLU A 290 65.22 2.84 6.80
N THR A 291 66.09 1.88 6.51
CA THR A 291 66.14 0.47 6.85
C THR A 291 66.57 0.18 8.30
N ALA A 292 66.01 -0.86 8.92
CA ALA A 292 66.62 -1.82 9.87
C ALA A 292 65.47 -2.66 10.46
N SER A 293 65.38 -4.00 10.42
CA SER A 293 66.36 -5.09 10.53
C SER A 293 67.26 -4.97 11.76
N SER A 294 66.73 -5.35 12.93
CA SER A 294 67.25 -6.46 13.73
C SER A 294 66.31 -6.80 14.88
#